data_AF-A0A1I7X2W6-F1
#
_entry.id   AF-A0A1I7X2W6-F1
#
_cell.length_a   1.000
_cell.length_b   1.000
_cell.length_c   1.000
_cell.angle_alpha   90.00
_cell.angle_beta   90.00
_cell.angle_gamma   90.00
#
_symmetry.space_group_name_H-M   'P 1'
#
loop_
_entity.id
_entity.type
_entity.pdbx_description
1 polymer ?
#
loop_
_entity_poly.entity_id
_entity_poly.type
_entity_poly.pdbx_seq_one_letter_code
_entity_poly.pdbx_strand_id
1 'polypeptide(L)'
;MLPQDRQLTGFYAPQIDQHTEALSLAIEEFLATVENNLPPREFVQKGKMIILAAHKLIYIGDTISQCLTDKMASLAIRDCSDRLCSLLKECVKATKLASDEYPEIRRMQSMVDSIISVSKSAHELKLLVRGCC
;
A
#
# COMPACT_ATOMS: atom_id res chain seq x y z
N MET A 1 15.74 20.98 2.16
CA MET A 1 15.89 20.15 0.95
C MET A 1 16.74 20.83 -0.10
N LEU A 2 17.69 20.09 -0.66
CA LEU A 2 18.56 20.53 -1.75
C LEU A 2 17.82 20.45 -3.10
N PRO A 3 18.25 21.18 -4.14
CA PRO A 3 17.64 21.09 -5.47
C PRO A 3 17.61 19.67 -6.06
N GLN A 4 18.62 18.84 -5.74
CA GLN A 4 18.69 17.44 -6.17
C GLN A 4 17.60 16.58 -5.53
N ASP A 5 17.32 16.79 -4.23
CA ASP A 5 16.22 16.10 -3.53
C ASP A 5 14.88 16.43 -4.18
N ARG A 6 14.66 17.71 -4.54
CA ARG A 6 13.42 18.16 -5.21
C ARG A 6 13.27 17.61 -6.63
N GLN A 7 14.36 17.47 -7.37
CA GLN A 7 14.34 16.84 -8.69
C GLN A 7 13.97 15.36 -8.60
N LEU A 8 14.56 14.64 -7.63
CA LEU A 8 14.25 13.25 -7.37
C LEU A 8 12.77 13.07 -6.98
N THR A 9 12.30 13.82 -6.00
CA THR A 9 10.91 13.73 -5.51
C THR A 9 9.93 14.19 -6.58
N GLY A 10 10.25 15.22 -7.35
CA GLY A 10 9.47 15.68 -8.50
C GLY A 10 9.35 14.64 -9.61
N PHE A 11 10.39 13.82 -9.84
CA PHE A 11 10.33 12.70 -10.80
C PHE A 11 9.41 11.58 -10.33
N TYR A 12 9.44 11.25 -9.03
CA TYR A 12 8.62 10.19 -8.45
C TYR A 12 7.20 10.61 -8.05
N ALA A 13 6.94 11.91 -7.87
CA ALA A 13 5.62 12.44 -7.51
C ALA A 13 4.48 11.99 -8.44
N PRO A 14 4.56 12.12 -9.78
CA PRO A 14 3.49 11.63 -10.65
C PRO A 14 3.34 10.10 -10.59
N GLN A 15 4.43 9.37 -10.36
CA GLN A 15 4.41 7.91 -10.26
C GLN A 15 3.73 7.44 -8.96
N ILE A 16 4.00 8.12 -7.84
CA ILE A 16 3.35 7.80 -6.57
C ILE A 16 1.86 8.14 -6.60
N ASP A 17 1.49 9.23 -7.28
CA ASP A 17 0.08 9.57 -7.51
C ASP A 17 -0.63 8.47 -8.30
N GLN A 18 -0.08 8.07 -9.45
CA GLN A 18 -0.63 7.02 -10.30
C GLN A 18 -0.75 5.67 -9.58
N HIS A 19 0.29 5.24 -8.86
CA HIS A 19 0.27 3.97 -8.16
C HIS A 19 -0.65 3.97 -6.93
N THR A 20 -0.86 5.13 -6.29
CA THR A 20 -1.83 5.26 -5.20
C THR A 20 -3.25 5.15 -5.75
N GLU A 21 -3.55 5.77 -6.89
CA GLU A 21 -4.85 5.63 -7.56
C GLU A 21 -5.13 4.19 -8.00
N ALA A 22 -4.14 3.53 -8.61
CA ALA A 22 -4.24 2.12 -8.99
C ALA A 22 -4.49 1.20 -7.76
N LEU A 23 -3.86 1.51 -6.62
CA LEU A 23 -4.11 0.79 -5.37
C LEU A 23 -5.54 1.01 -4.88
N SER A 24 -6.04 2.25 -4.88
CA SER A 24 -7.42 2.56 -4.48
C SER A 24 -8.44 1.79 -5.32
N LEU A 25 -8.28 1.78 -6.65
CA LEU A 25 -9.15 1.02 -7.56
C LEU A 25 -9.12 -0.48 -7.25
N ALA A 26 -7.94 -1.06 -7.02
CA ALA A 26 -7.82 -2.47 -6.67
C ALA A 26 -8.51 -2.80 -5.33
N ILE A 27 -8.48 -1.87 -4.37
CA ILE A 27 -9.17 -2.00 -3.09
C ILE A 27 -10.68 -1.92 -3.25
N GLU A 28 -11.19 -0.97 -4.04
CA GLU A 28 -12.62 -0.85 -4.34
C GLU A 28 -13.16 -2.13 -4.99
N GLU A 29 -12.47 -2.65 -6.01
CA GLU A 29 -12.84 -3.92 -6.63
C GLU A 29 -12.82 -5.09 -5.64
N PHE A 30 -11.83 -5.15 -4.75
CA PHE A 30 -11.76 -6.15 -3.71
C PHE A 30 -12.93 -6.04 -2.73
N LEU A 31 -13.25 -4.84 -2.24
CA LEU A 31 -14.35 -4.62 -1.31
C LEU A 31 -15.68 -5.03 -1.94
N ALA A 32 -15.88 -4.74 -3.23
CA ALA A 32 -17.04 -5.22 -3.96
C ALA A 32 -17.13 -6.75 -3.96
N THR A 33 -16.02 -7.48 -4.06
CA THR A 33 -16.06 -8.96 -3.95
C THR A 33 -16.49 -9.43 -2.57
N VAL A 34 -16.10 -8.73 -1.51
CA VAL A 34 -16.49 -9.07 -0.13
C VAL A 34 -17.95 -8.72 0.14
N GLU A 35 -18.39 -7.52 -0.26
CA GLU A 35 -19.77 -7.04 -0.09
C GLU A 35 -20.79 -7.93 -0.80
N ASN A 36 -20.43 -8.45 -1.98
CA ASN A 36 -21.27 -9.37 -2.75
C ASN A 36 -21.16 -10.83 -2.29
N ASN A 37 -20.45 -11.11 -1.18
CA ASN A 37 -20.22 -12.45 -0.63
C ASN A 37 -19.66 -13.42 -1.68
N LEU A 38 -18.75 -12.93 -2.54
CA LEU A 38 -18.10 -13.76 -3.54
C LEU A 38 -17.16 -14.77 -2.86
N PRO A 39 -16.99 -15.96 -3.47
CA PRO A 39 -16.19 -17.03 -2.88
C PRO A 39 -14.70 -16.65 -2.76
N PRO A 40 -13.92 -17.34 -1.92
CA PRO A 40 -12.50 -17.05 -1.68
C PRO A 40 -11.63 -16.82 -2.89
N ARG A 41 -11.86 -17.58 -3.96
CA ARG A 41 -11.13 -17.44 -5.21
C ARG A 41 -11.16 -16.00 -5.75
N GLU A 42 -12.31 -15.32 -5.68
CA GLU A 42 -12.51 -13.99 -6.24
C GLU A 42 -11.79 -12.92 -5.42
N PHE A 43 -12.03 -12.87 -4.11
CA PHE A 43 -11.38 -11.89 -3.25
C PHE A 43 -9.88 -12.14 -3.09
N VAL A 44 -9.42 -13.40 -3.13
CA VAL A 44 -7.97 -13.73 -3.14
C VAL A 44 -7.32 -13.23 -4.43
N GLN A 45 -8.00 -13.36 -5.58
CA GLN A 45 -7.48 -12.84 -6.84
C GLN A 45 -7.35 -11.31 -6.80
N LYS A 46 -8.36 -10.60 -6.31
CA LYS A 46 -8.29 -9.14 -6.14
C LYS A 46 -7.24 -8.72 -5.10
N GLY A 47 -7.09 -9.47 -4.01
CA GLY A 47 -6.05 -9.24 -3.01
C GLY A 47 -4.62 -9.28 -3.58
N LYS A 48 -4.34 -10.16 -4.56
CA LYS A 48 -3.05 -10.19 -5.26
C LYS A 48 -2.74 -8.89 -6.02
N MET A 49 -3.77 -8.24 -6.58
CA MET A 49 -3.61 -6.97 -7.29
C MET A 49 -3.27 -5.83 -6.32
N ILE A 50 -3.91 -5.81 -5.15
CA ILE A 50 -3.57 -4.87 -4.06
C ILE A 50 -2.10 -5.03 -3.66
N ILE A 51 -1.64 -6.27 -3.47
CA ILE A 51 -0.25 -6.57 -3.12
C ILE A 51 0.71 -6.02 -4.18
N LEU A 52 0.43 -6.27 -5.46
CA LEU A 52 1.27 -5.78 -6.56
C LEU A 52 1.32 -4.25 -6.61
N ALA A 53 0.18 -3.57 -6.45
CA ALA A 53 0.10 -2.12 -6.46
C ALA A 53 0.85 -1.49 -5.27
N ALA A 54 0.65 -2.02 -4.05
CA ALA A 54 1.34 -1.56 -2.85
C ALA A 54 2.86 -1.77 -2.92
N HIS A 55 3.33 -2.88 -3.51
CA HIS A 55 4.76 -3.10 -3.72
C HIS A 55 5.44 -2.05 -4.58
N LYS A 56 4.73 -1.47 -5.57
CA LYS A 56 5.28 -0.37 -6.38
C LYS A 56 5.48 0.90 -5.56
N LEU A 57 4.57 1.20 -4.64
CA LEU A 57 4.70 2.31 -3.72
C LEU A 57 5.88 2.12 -2.76
N ILE A 58 6.03 0.92 -2.18
CA ILE A 58 7.17 0.57 -1.32
C ILE A 58 8.49 0.76 -2.09
N TYR A 59 8.59 0.22 -3.30
CA TYR A 59 9.78 0.37 -4.14
C TYR A 59 10.15 1.83 -4.39
N ILE A 60 9.17 2.68 -4.71
CA ILE A 60 9.38 4.12 -4.92
C ILE A 60 9.88 4.76 -3.61
N GLY A 61 9.22 4.49 -2.48
CA GLY A 61 9.60 5.00 -1.17
C GLY A 61 11.03 4.61 -0.78
N ASP A 62 11.39 3.34 -0.94
CA ASP A 62 12.74 2.83 -0.70
C ASP A 62 13.77 3.54 -1.57
N THR A 63 13.48 3.69 -2.87
CA THR A 63 14.38 4.36 -3.82
C THR A 63 14.60 5.83 -3.44
N ILE A 64 13.54 6.55 -3.09
CA ILE A 64 13.63 7.94 -2.64
C ILE A 64 14.45 8.02 -1.35
N SER A 65 14.15 7.17 -0.36
CA SER A 65 14.81 7.20 0.94
C SER A 65 16.34 6.99 0.84
N GLN A 66 16.79 6.16 -0.10
CA GLN A 66 18.22 5.89 -0.32
C GLN A 66 18.95 7.02 -1.04
N CYS A 67 18.23 7.82 -1.82
CA CYS A 67 18.80 8.87 -2.67
C CYS A 67 18.63 10.28 -2.09
N LEU A 68 17.79 10.46 -1.08
CA LEU A 68 17.61 11.74 -0.39
C LEU A 68 18.83 12.09 0.48
N THR A 69 19.25 13.34 0.38
CA THR A 69 20.31 13.89 1.26
C THR A 69 19.76 14.42 2.59
N ASP A 70 18.50 14.84 2.61
CA ASP A 70 17.78 15.22 3.83
C ASP A 70 17.50 13.97 4.69
N LYS A 71 18.28 13.82 5.76
CA LYS A 71 18.21 12.65 6.66
C LYS A 71 16.86 12.49 7.34
N MET A 72 16.19 13.59 7.70
CA MET A 72 14.89 13.51 8.38
C MET A 72 13.81 13.03 7.42
N ALA A 73 13.79 13.57 6.19
CA ALA A 73 12.86 13.12 5.15
C ALA A 73 13.14 11.68 4.71
N SER A 74 14.42 11.32 4.52
CA SER A 74 14.86 9.96 4.20
C SER A 74 14.38 8.95 5.24
N LEU A 75 14.60 9.20 6.54
CA LEU A 75 14.13 8.33 7.61
C LEU A 75 12.60 8.21 7.64
N ALA A 76 11.87 9.33 7.54
CA ALA A 76 10.41 9.31 7.56
C ALA A 76 9.82 8.49 6.40
N ILE A 77 10.36 8.63 5.18
CA ILE A 77 9.91 7.88 4.00
C ILE A 77 10.27 6.40 4.16
N ARG A 78 11.46 6.08 4.67
CA ARG A 78 11.88 4.70 4.93
C ARG A 78 10.98 4.01 5.96
N ASP A 79 10.76 4.64 7.10
CA ASP A 79 9.91 4.09 8.17
C ASP A 79 8.49 3.86 7.68
N CYS A 80 7.96 4.76 6.84
CA CYS A 80 6.65 4.60 6.23
C CYS A 80 6.61 3.44 5.22
N SER A 81 7.67 3.26 4.43
CA SER A 81 7.80 2.16 3.46
C SER A 81 7.93 0.80 4.16
N ASP A 82 8.72 0.72 5.23
CA ASP A 82 8.87 -0.45 6.09
C ASP A 82 7.53 -0.81 6.78
N ARG A 83 6.80 0.19 7.28
CA ARG A 83 5.46 0.00 7.85
C ARG A 83 4.49 -0.54 6.81
N LEU A 84 4.44 0.06 5.62
CA LEU A 84 3.58 -0.41 4.52
C LEU A 84 3.90 -1.86 4.15
N CYS A 85 5.19 -2.22 4.10
CA CYS A 85 5.64 -3.60 3.86
C CYS A 85 5.18 -4.57 4.96
N SER A 86 5.24 -4.17 6.23
CA SER A 86 4.74 -5.00 7.35
C SER A 86 3.23 -5.22 7.25
N LEU A 87 2.45 -4.15 7.03
CA LEU A 87 1.01 -4.22 6.85
C LEU A 87 0.61 -5.09 5.66
N LEU A 88 1.39 -5.07 4.58
CA LEU A 88 1.14 -5.92 3.42
C LEU A 88 1.32 -7.41 3.76
N LYS A 89 2.32 -7.76 4.57
CA LYS A 89 2.52 -9.14 5.05
C LYS A 89 1.39 -9.59 5.97
N GLU A 90 0.88 -8.70 6.81
CA GLU A 90 -0.29 -8.96 7.67
C GLU A 90 -1.55 -9.16 6.83
N CYS A 91 -1.75 -8.32 5.81
CA CYS A 91 -2.84 -8.46 4.85
C CYS A 91 -2.81 -9.82 4.15
N VAL A 92 -1.64 -10.28 3.66
CA VAL A 92 -1.50 -11.62 3.06
C VAL A 92 -1.92 -12.72 4.03
N LYS A 93 -1.51 -12.63 5.30
CA LYS A 93 -1.87 -13.61 6.33
C LYS A 93 -3.39 -13.59 6.61
N ALA A 94 -3.97 -12.40 6.75
CA ALA A 94 -5.39 -12.22 7.00
C ALA A 94 -6.24 -12.73 5.83
N THR A 95 -5.85 -12.44 4.58
CA THR A 95 -6.51 -12.96 3.38
C THR A 95 -6.44 -14.47 3.30
N LYS A 96 -5.29 -15.07 3.66
CA LYS A 96 -5.17 -16.52 3.72
C LYS A 96 -6.13 -17.11 4.76
N LEU A 97 -6.15 -16.58 5.98
CA LEU A 97 -7.04 -17.06 7.04
C LEU A 97 -8.53 -16.90 6.66
N ALA A 98 -8.90 -15.77 6.06
CA ALA A 98 -10.25 -15.54 5.55
C ALA A 98 -10.65 -16.52 4.44
N SER A 99 -9.71 -16.89 3.58
CA SER A 99 -9.92 -17.93 2.57
C SER A 99 -10.09 -19.32 3.17
N ASP A 100 -9.25 -19.68 4.15
CA ASP A 100 -9.23 -21.00 4.78
C ASP A 100 -10.46 -21.24 5.67
N GLU A 101 -10.97 -20.19 6.33
CA GLU A 101 -12.09 -20.26 7.27
C GLU A 101 -13.39 -19.67 6.71
N TYR A 102 -13.50 -19.44 5.39
CA TYR A 102 -14.69 -18.87 4.77
C TYR A 102 -15.95 -19.72 5.06
N PRO A 103 -17.10 -19.13 5.44
CA PRO A 103 -17.42 -17.70 5.51
C PRO A 103 -17.40 -17.11 6.94
N GLU A 104 -16.40 -17.42 7.77
CA GLU A 104 -16.33 -16.87 9.12
C GLU A 104 -16.15 -15.33 9.09
N ILE A 105 -17.11 -14.63 9.71
CA ILE A 105 -17.28 -13.17 9.62
C ILE A 105 -16.10 -12.41 10.24
N ARG A 106 -15.58 -12.83 11.40
CA ARG A 106 -14.42 -12.20 12.05
C ARG A 106 -13.17 -12.30 11.19
N ARG A 107 -12.95 -13.40 10.45
CA ARG A 107 -11.82 -13.55 9.53
C ARG A 107 -11.96 -12.65 8.32
N MET A 108 -13.16 -12.58 7.75
CA MET A 108 -13.46 -11.65 6.67
C MET A 108 -13.24 -10.19 7.11
N GLN A 109 -13.72 -9.81 8.30
CA GLN A 109 -13.51 -8.47 8.86
C GLN A 109 -12.02 -8.17 9.08
N SER A 110 -11.27 -9.10 9.67
CA SER A 110 -9.83 -8.94 9.89
C SER A 110 -9.06 -8.73 8.57
N MET A 111 -9.48 -9.42 7.50
CA MET A 111 -8.93 -9.21 6.17
C MET A 111 -9.24 -7.80 5.65
N VAL A 112 -10.49 -7.34 5.74
CA VAL A 112 -10.88 -5.98 5.33
C VAL A 112 -10.12 -4.91 6.13
N ASP A 113 -10.02 -5.05 7.45
CA ASP A 113 -9.31 -4.10 8.32
C ASP A 113 -7.82 -3.99 7.95
N SER A 114 -7.20 -5.12 7.61
CA SER A 114 -5.80 -5.15 7.17
C SER A 114 -5.59 -4.39 5.85
N ILE A 115 -6.53 -4.50 4.91
CA ILE A 115 -6.47 -3.79 3.62
C ILE A 115 -6.68 -2.28 3.80
N ILE A 116 -7.60 -1.89 4.68
CA ILE A 116 -7.80 -0.47 5.04
C ILE A 116 -6.50 0.10 5.65
N SER A 117 -5.80 -0.68 6.48
CA SER A 117 -4.53 -0.26 7.07
C SER A 117 -3.44 -0.07 6.00
N VAL A 118 -3.36 -0.96 5.01
CA VAL A 118 -2.48 -0.80 3.83
C VAL A 118 -2.82 0.49 3.06
N SER A 119 -4.10 0.75 2.79
CA SER A 119 -4.55 1.96 2.11
C SER A 119 -4.11 3.24 2.82
N LYS A 120 -4.32 3.32 4.14
CA LYS A 120 -3.92 4.46 4.96
C LYS A 120 -2.41 4.68 4.92
N SER A 121 -1.62 3.63 5.13
CA SER A 121 -0.16 3.75 5.11
C SER A 121 0.38 4.11 3.72
N ALA A 122 -0.25 3.63 2.65
CA ALA A 122 0.10 4.02 1.28
C ALA A 122 -0.20 5.51 1.01
N HIS A 123 -1.33 6.00 1.50
CA HIS A 123 -1.68 7.42 1.40
C HIS A 123 -0.70 8.31 2.20
N GLU A 124 -0.30 7.89 3.40
CA GLU A 124 0.71 8.59 4.20
C GLU A 124 2.05 8.65 3.47
N LEU A 125 2.50 7.55 2.84
CA LEU A 125 3.72 7.54 2.03
C LEU A 125 3.64 8.54 0.87
N LYS A 126 2.50 8.59 0.18
CA LYS A 126 2.23 9.58 -0.86
C LYS A 126 2.39 11.01 -0.32
N LEU A 127 1.77 11.33 0.82
CA LEU A 127 1.85 12.67 1.40
C LEU A 127 3.28 13.05 1.79
N LEU A 128 4.06 12.10 2.35
CA LEU A 128 5.47 12.32 2.68
C LEU A 128 6.30 12.65 1.43
N VAL A 129 6.16 11.85 0.37
CA VAL A 129 6.90 12.08 -0.89
C VAL A 129 6.49 13.41 -1.54
N ARG A 130 5.19 13.73 -1.56
CA ARG A 130 4.67 14.99 -2.09
C ARG A 130 5.11 16.21 -1.27
N GLY A 131 5.24 16.07 0.04
CA GLY A 131 5.76 17.12 0.92
C GLY A 131 7.24 17.45 0.70
N CYS A 132 7.97 16.58 0.00
CA CYS A 132 9.36 16.75 -0.37
C CYS A 132 9.58 17.40 -1.75
N CYS A 133 8.51 17.72 -2.47
CA CYS A 133 8.57 18.36 -3.79
C CYS A 133 8.76 19.89 -3.68
#